data_AF-A0A6G9YM62-F1
#
_entry.id   AF-A0A6G9YM62-F1
#
_cell.length_a   1.000
_cell.length_b   1.000
_cell.length_c   1.000
_cell.angle_alpha   90.00
_cell.angle_beta   90.00
_cell.angle_gamma   90.00
#
_symmetry.space_group_name_H-M   'P 1'
#
loop_
_entity.id
_entity.type
_entity.pdbx_description
1 polymer ?
#
loop_
_entity_poly.entity_id
_entity_poly.type
_entity_poly.pdbx_seq_one_letter_code
_entity_poly.pdbx_strand_id
1 'polypeptide(L)'
;MTVEFGDHAWYWNGNVSSTKNIPRAQWFPGSNPSDPTDYQGHGVEIYNYVFYDNNVILRGQPHLRHGTGSYAWLNNNPGNLTGVAGGPDYGQYPGKFNWHNFLIFPDYDTGFLAIGLFLQSPAYIDLSIQAAFRKYAPASDGNDPDTYAADVAAAAGVDVSTPISDLTAEQMSLLQNKIAQIEGAVPGDTLAYDSDDLPQAIKDLIA
;
A
#
# COMPACT_ATOMS: atom_id res chain seq x y z
N MET A 1 15.28 -17.76 6.99
CA MET A 1 15.04 -16.43 7.57
C MET A 1 13.62 -16.52 8.04
N THR A 2 13.38 -16.48 9.35
CA THR A 2 12.02 -16.56 9.90
C THR A 2 11.32 -15.26 9.59
N VAL A 3 10.17 -15.30 8.90
CA VAL A 3 9.36 -14.10 8.62
C VAL A 3 8.76 -13.54 9.91
N GLU A 4 8.74 -12.22 10.00
CA GLU A 4 8.01 -11.47 11.03
C GLU A 4 6.71 -10.90 10.45
N PHE A 5 5.77 -10.53 11.32
CA PHE A 5 4.53 -9.88 10.87
C PHE A 5 4.82 -8.53 10.21
N GLY A 6 4.13 -8.27 9.12
CA GLY A 6 4.38 -7.14 8.23
C GLY A 6 5.56 -7.33 7.27
N ASP A 7 6.28 -8.46 7.31
CA ASP A 7 7.21 -8.78 6.23
C ASP A 7 6.44 -9.03 4.93
N HIS A 8 7.12 -8.80 3.81
CA HIS A 8 6.62 -9.14 2.50
C HIS A 8 7.66 -9.95 1.71
N ALA A 9 7.18 -10.74 0.75
CA ALA A 9 8.03 -11.49 -0.16
C ALA A 9 7.48 -11.45 -1.58
N TRP A 10 8.36 -11.19 -2.54
CA TRP A 10 8.11 -11.47 -3.94
C TRP A 10 8.40 -12.94 -4.22
N TYR A 11 7.62 -13.53 -5.12
CA TYR A 11 7.78 -14.90 -5.61
C TYR A 11 7.68 -14.96 -7.12
N TRP A 12 8.55 -15.76 -7.75
CA TRP A 12 8.39 -16.19 -9.14
C TRP A 12 9.12 -17.51 -9.39
N ASN A 13 8.39 -18.52 -9.87
CA ASN A 13 8.94 -19.80 -10.33
C ASN A 13 9.94 -20.44 -9.33
N GLY A 14 9.55 -20.55 -8.06
CA GLY A 14 10.39 -21.10 -6.98
C GLY A 14 11.42 -20.13 -6.41
N ASN A 15 11.64 -18.97 -7.03
CA ASN A 15 12.50 -17.91 -6.48
C ASN A 15 11.71 -17.03 -5.52
N VAL A 16 12.39 -16.56 -4.47
CA VAL A 16 11.83 -15.71 -3.43
C VAL A 16 12.75 -14.53 -3.18
N SER A 17 12.19 -13.35 -2.92
CA SER A 17 12.94 -12.19 -2.47
C SER A 17 12.16 -11.38 -1.45
N SER A 18 12.80 -11.06 -0.33
CA SER A 18 12.30 -10.10 0.66
C SER A 18 12.72 -8.65 0.36
N THR A 19 13.37 -8.41 -0.78
CA THR A 19 13.72 -7.05 -1.19
C THR A 19 12.47 -6.27 -1.60
N LYS A 20 12.48 -4.96 -1.35
CA LYS A 20 11.38 -4.04 -1.72
C LYS A 20 10.92 -4.17 -3.17
N ASN A 21 11.87 -4.21 -4.11
CA ASN A 21 11.58 -4.36 -5.53
C ASN A 21 11.66 -5.84 -5.94
N ILE A 22 10.88 -6.22 -6.95
CA ILE A 22 11.09 -7.46 -7.70
C ILE A 22 12.55 -7.45 -8.21
N PRO A 23 13.38 -8.47 -7.94
CA PRO A 23 14.77 -8.52 -8.37
C PRO A 23 14.87 -8.87 -9.86
N ARG A 24 14.33 -7.98 -10.70
CA ARG A 24 14.10 -8.16 -12.14
C ARG A 24 15.35 -8.61 -12.89
N ALA A 25 16.50 -7.99 -12.65
CA ALA A 25 17.74 -8.34 -13.33
C ALA A 25 18.25 -9.75 -12.95
N GLN A 26 17.92 -10.25 -11.77
CA GLN A 26 18.29 -11.59 -11.32
C GLN A 26 17.32 -12.65 -11.84
N TRP A 27 16.01 -12.38 -11.76
CA TRP A 27 14.98 -13.33 -12.19
C TRP A 27 14.80 -13.38 -13.71
N PHE A 28 15.05 -12.25 -14.38
CA PHE A 28 14.92 -12.08 -15.82
C PHE A 28 16.20 -11.46 -16.40
N PRO A 29 17.30 -12.23 -16.57
CA PRO A 29 18.60 -11.67 -16.96
C PRO A 29 18.63 -10.93 -18.31
N GLY A 30 17.66 -11.20 -19.19
CA GLY A 30 17.54 -10.51 -20.49
C GLY A 30 16.62 -9.29 -20.46
N SER A 31 16.16 -8.86 -19.29
CA SER A 31 15.23 -7.74 -19.15
C SER A 31 15.91 -6.39 -19.41
N ASN A 32 15.24 -5.50 -20.14
CA ASN A 32 15.72 -4.17 -20.50
C ASN A 32 15.96 -3.30 -19.26
N PRO A 33 17.20 -2.88 -18.94
CA PRO A 33 17.49 -2.09 -17.75
C PRO A 33 16.79 -0.73 -17.70
N SER A 34 16.32 -0.21 -18.84
CA SER A 34 15.56 1.03 -18.93
C SER A 34 14.05 0.86 -18.76
N ASP A 35 13.57 -0.39 -18.70
CA ASP A 35 12.16 -0.71 -18.44
C ASP A 35 12.05 -1.43 -17.07
N PRO A 36 11.60 -0.74 -16.02
CA PRO A 36 11.50 -1.33 -14.68
C PRO A 36 10.42 -2.42 -14.58
N THR A 37 9.56 -2.54 -15.59
CA THR A 37 8.45 -3.50 -15.68
C THR A 37 8.69 -4.60 -16.71
N ASP A 38 9.87 -4.65 -17.34
CA ASP A 38 10.22 -5.74 -18.25
C ASP A 38 10.50 -7.03 -17.47
N TYR A 39 9.43 -7.79 -17.24
CA TYR A 39 9.46 -9.13 -16.67
C TYR A 39 9.49 -10.21 -17.77
N GLN A 40 9.87 -9.85 -19.01
CA GLN A 40 9.95 -10.76 -20.17
C GLN A 40 8.66 -11.55 -20.45
N GLY A 41 7.51 -10.96 -20.13
CA GLY A 41 6.18 -11.59 -20.29
C GLY A 41 5.70 -12.40 -19.09
N HIS A 42 6.51 -12.58 -18.05
CA HIS A 42 6.17 -13.38 -16.87
C HIS A 42 5.45 -12.59 -15.77
N GLY A 43 4.99 -11.36 -16.03
CA GLY A 43 4.37 -10.51 -15.02
C GLY A 43 3.21 -11.19 -14.28
N VAL A 44 2.40 -11.98 -14.99
CA VAL A 44 1.24 -12.72 -14.43
C VAL A 44 1.61 -13.93 -13.56
N GLU A 45 2.88 -14.30 -13.51
CA GLU A 45 3.38 -15.42 -12.69
C GLU A 45 4.05 -14.93 -11.40
N ILE A 46 4.25 -13.62 -11.28
CA ILE A 46 4.86 -12.99 -10.11
C ILE A 46 3.77 -12.72 -9.07
N TYR A 47 4.06 -13.05 -7.82
CA TYR A 47 3.18 -12.77 -6.69
C TYR A 47 3.93 -12.01 -5.59
N ASN A 48 3.21 -11.13 -4.90
CA ASN A 48 3.60 -10.54 -3.63
C ASN A 48 2.82 -11.22 -2.51
N TYR A 49 3.51 -11.55 -1.44
CA TYR A 49 2.96 -12.12 -0.21
C TYR A 49 3.22 -11.14 0.93
N VAL A 50 2.24 -10.93 1.81
CA VAL A 50 2.41 -10.18 3.06
C VAL A 50 1.97 -11.08 4.22
N PHE A 51 2.81 -11.17 5.24
CA PHE A 51 2.64 -12.09 6.37
C PHE A 51 2.01 -11.37 7.56
N TYR A 52 0.87 -11.89 8.03
CA TYR A 52 0.11 -11.33 9.13
C TYR A 52 0.04 -12.30 10.31
N ASP A 53 -0.46 -11.81 11.43
CA ASP A 53 -0.75 -12.67 12.57
C ASP A 53 -1.92 -13.64 12.28
N ASN A 54 -2.32 -14.41 13.29
CA ASN A 54 -3.50 -15.27 13.23
C ASN A 54 -3.53 -16.26 12.05
N ASN A 55 -2.37 -16.73 11.60
CA ASN A 55 -2.24 -17.68 10.51
C ASN A 55 -2.76 -17.11 9.16
N VAL A 56 -2.49 -15.83 8.86
CA VAL A 56 -2.96 -15.17 7.63
C VAL A 56 -1.81 -14.69 6.75
N ILE A 57 -1.86 -15.03 5.46
CA ILE A 57 -1.01 -14.49 4.41
C ILE A 57 -1.91 -13.89 3.34
N LEU A 58 -1.65 -12.66 2.95
CA LEU A 58 -2.31 -12.05 1.80
C LEU A 58 -1.41 -12.20 0.56
N ARG A 59 -1.99 -12.68 -0.55
CA ARG A 59 -1.32 -12.88 -1.83
C ARG A 59 -1.97 -12.05 -2.93
N GLY A 60 -1.16 -11.36 -3.73
CA GLY A 60 -1.62 -10.54 -4.85
C GLY A 60 -0.56 -10.33 -5.92
N GLN A 61 -0.91 -9.55 -6.95
CA GLN A 61 -0.08 -9.18 -8.09
C GLN A 61 -0.12 -7.66 -8.30
N PRO A 62 0.27 -6.88 -7.29
CA PRO A 62 0.00 -5.44 -7.26
C PRO A 62 0.85 -4.64 -8.27
N HIS A 63 1.86 -5.25 -8.90
CA HIS A 63 2.63 -4.67 -10.00
C HIS A 63 1.88 -4.68 -11.34
N LEU A 64 0.78 -5.44 -11.45
CA LEU A 64 -0.06 -5.48 -12.64
C LEU A 64 -1.19 -4.46 -12.52
N ARG A 65 -1.40 -3.66 -13.57
CA ARG A 65 -2.49 -2.67 -13.65
C ARG A 65 -3.88 -3.26 -13.38
N HIS A 66 -4.08 -4.53 -13.72
CA HIS A 66 -5.34 -5.27 -13.53
C HIS A 66 -5.12 -6.57 -12.74
N GLY A 67 -4.06 -6.62 -11.91
CA GLY A 67 -3.81 -7.75 -11.03
C GLY A 67 -4.79 -7.80 -9.85
N THR A 68 -4.92 -8.97 -9.24
CA THR A 68 -5.61 -9.14 -7.96
C THR A 68 -4.72 -8.69 -6.82
N GLY A 69 -5.29 -8.36 -5.66
CA GLY A 69 -4.53 -7.96 -4.46
C GLY A 69 -3.69 -6.69 -4.68
N SER A 70 -4.33 -5.53 -4.71
CA SER A 70 -3.63 -4.24 -4.81
C SER A 70 -2.80 -3.94 -3.55
N TYR A 71 -1.90 -2.95 -3.62
CA TYR A 71 -1.11 -2.53 -2.43
C TYR A 71 -1.99 -2.11 -1.26
N ALA A 72 -3.08 -1.38 -1.54
CA ALA A 72 -4.02 -0.98 -0.50
C ALA A 72 -4.63 -2.18 0.23
N TRP A 73 -4.91 -3.27 -0.49
CA TRP A 73 -5.45 -4.50 0.09
C TRP A 73 -4.36 -5.34 0.77
N LEU A 74 -3.26 -5.62 0.07
CA LEU A 74 -2.15 -6.46 0.57
C LEU A 74 -1.53 -5.93 1.85
N ASN A 75 -1.48 -4.61 2.00
CA ASN A 75 -0.82 -3.96 3.12
C ASN A 75 -1.79 -3.49 4.20
N ASN A 76 -3.09 -3.82 4.08
CA ASN A 76 -4.17 -3.22 4.87
C ASN A 76 -4.07 -1.68 4.94
N ASN A 77 -3.73 -1.06 3.82
CA ASN A 77 -3.40 0.36 3.73
C ASN A 77 -4.37 1.07 2.78
N PRO A 78 -5.63 1.30 3.19
CA PRO A 78 -6.64 1.89 2.32
C PRO A 78 -6.31 3.30 1.83
N GLY A 79 -5.34 3.99 2.45
CA GLY A 79 -4.87 5.29 1.98
C GLY A 79 -3.68 5.24 1.02
N ASN A 80 -3.10 4.06 0.74
CA ASN A 80 -1.81 3.95 0.07
C ASN A 80 -0.73 4.85 0.71
N LEU A 81 -0.75 4.97 2.04
CA LEU A 81 0.19 5.80 2.80
C LEU A 81 1.62 5.27 2.65
N THR A 82 2.55 6.15 2.35
CA THR A 82 3.99 5.84 2.31
C THR A 82 4.70 6.35 3.56
N GLY A 83 5.76 5.66 3.97
CA GLY A 83 6.60 6.09 5.09
C GLY A 83 8.10 6.05 4.80
N VAL A 84 8.87 6.36 5.83
CA VAL A 84 10.34 6.25 5.83
C VAL A 84 10.79 5.57 7.12
N ALA A 85 11.97 4.95 7.10
CA ALA A 85 12.54 4.35 8.30
C ALA A 85 12.70 5.40 9.42
N GLY A 86 12.18 5.09 10.61
CA GLY A 86 12.14 6.04 11.73
C GLY A 86 11.12 7.17 11.59
N GLY A 87 10.20 7.08 10.63
CA GLY A 87 9.09 8.02 10.46
C GLY A 87 8.04 7.93 11.57
N PRO A 88 6.98 8.76 11.50
CA PRO A 88 5.89 8.74 12.47
C PRO A 88 5.20 7.39 12.57
N ASP A 89 4.72 7.07 13.77
CA ASP A 89 3.93 5.89 14.02
C ASP A 89 2.44 6.20 13.85
N TYR A 90 1.80 5.51 12.92
CA TYR A 90 0.37 5.55 12.64
C TYR A 90 -0.33 4.22 12.96
N GLY A 91 0.37 3.29 13.64
CA GLY A 91 -0.12 1.93 13.93
C GLY A 91 0.36 0.87 12.95
N GLN A 92 1.22 1.22 11.97
CA GLN A 92 1.85 0.24 11.08
C GLN A 92 2.83 -0.68 11.81
N TYR A 93 3.23 -1.78 11.18
CA TYR A 93 4.37 -2.56 11.66
C TYR A 93 5.67 -1.74 11.60
N PRO A 94 6.42 -1.60 12.72
CA PRO A 94 7.61 -0.75 12.76
C PRO A 94 8.69 -1.19 11.78
N GLY A 95 9.13 -0.25 10.92
CA GLY A 95 10.21 -0.49 9.97
C GLY A 95 9.86 -1.42 8.80
N LYS A 96 8.59 -1.84 8.68
CA LYS A 96 8.12 -2.68 7.57
C LYS A 96 7.54 -1.82 6.45
N PHE A 97 8.00 -2.07 5.23
CA PHE A 97 7.59 -1.34 4.04
C PHE A 97 7.48 -2.30 2.87
N ASN A 98 6.39 -2.20 2.11
CA ASN A 98 6.29 -2.87 0.83
C ASN A 98 6.83 -1.96 -0.29
N TRP A 99 6.60 -2.36 -1.55
CA TRP A 99 6.95 -1.59 -2.74
C TRP A 99 6.54 -0.11 -2.63
N HIS A 100 7.32 0.79 -3.24
CA HIS A 100 7.16 2.26 -3.14
C HIS A 100 7.16 2.84 -1.70
N ASN A 101 7.61 2.09 -0.70
CA ASN A 101 7.55 2.44 0.73
C ASN A 101 6.15 2.49 1.32
N PHE A 102 5.18 1.78 0.73
CA PHE A 102 3.87 1.64 1.35
C PHE A 102 4.00 1.05 2.75
N LEU A 103 3.35 1.71 3.70
CA LEU A 103 3.20 1.22 5.07
C LEU A 103 2.35 -0.05 5.06
N ILE A 104 2.65 -0.95 5.99
CA ILE A 104 1.92 -2.21 6.19
C ILE A 104 1.28 -2.19 7.57
N PHE A 105 -0.04 -2.27 7.63
CA PHE A 105 -0.83 -2.21 8.85
C PHE A 105 -1.33 -3.60 9.26
N PRO A 106 -1.46 -3.88 10.57
CA PRO A 106 -1.93 -5.18 11.06
C PRO A 106 -3.32 -5.55 10.55
N ASP A 107 -4.22 -4.57 10.40
CA ASP A 107 -5.56 -4.75 9.92
C ASP A 107 -6.07 -3.49 9.18
N TYR A 108 -7.18 -3.66 8.46
CA TYR A 108 -7.80 -2.60 7.65
C TYR A 108 -8.20 -1.39 8.49
N ASP A 109 -8.75 -1.62 9.68
CA ASP A 109 -9.26 -0.54 10.54
C ASP A 109 -8.11 0.35 11.03
N THR A 110 -6.97 -0.25 11.39
CA THR A 110 -5.75 0.45 11.76
C THR A 110 -5.23 1.30 10.59
N GLY A 111 -5.14 0.72 9.39
CA GLY A 111 -4.73 1.47 8.20
C GLY A 111 -5.72 2.56 7.78
N PHE A 112 -7.02 2.36 8.02
CA PHE A 112 -8.04 3.37 7.79
C PHE A 112 -7.89 4.55 8.75
N LEU A 113 -7.72 4.29 10.05
CA LEU A 113 -7.47 5.32 11.06
C LEU A 113 -6.17 6.10 10.79
N ALA A 114 -5.14 5.43 10.25
CA ALA A 114 -3.87 6.05 9.91
C ALA A 114 -4.00 7.21 8.91
N ILE A 115 -5.01 7.20 8.03
CA ILE A 115 -5.27 8.29 7.08
C ILE A 115 -5.52 9.61 7.83
N GLY A 116 -6.38 9.57 8.86
CA GLY A 116 -6.67 10.74 9.68
C GLY A 116 -5.44 11.23 10.44
N LEU A 117 -4.70 10.31 11.07
CA LEU A 117 -3.46 10.63 11.80
C LEU A 117 -2.39 11.25 10.87
N PHE A 118 -2.29 10.76 9.63
CA PHE A 118 -1.37 11.28 8.63
C PHE A 118 -1.74 12.72 8.24
N LEU A 119 -3.02 12.99 7.96
CA LEU A 119 -3.50 14.33 7.60
C LEU A 119 -3.44 15.32 8.79
N GLN A 120 -3.57 14.82 10.02
CA GLN A 120 -3.41 15.61 11.24
C GLN A 120 -1.94 15.80 11.66
N SER A 121 -0.99 15.24 10.92
CA SER A 121 0.43 15.46 11.21
C SER A 121 0.84 16.92 10.94
N PRO A 122 1.92 17.43 11.56
CA PRO A 122 2.39 18.80 11.34
C PRO A 122 2.68 19.14 9.86
N ALA A 123 2.90 18.12 9.03
CA ALA A 123 3.15 18.28 7.60
C ALA A 123 1.88 18.61 6.78
N TYR A 124 0.69 18.43 7.34
CA TYR A 124 -0.60 18.52 6.64
C TYR A 124 -1.67 19.32 7.38
N ILE A 125 -1.64 19.34 8.72
CA ILE A 125 -2.75 19.85 9.54
C ILE A 125 -3.13 21.31 9.24
N ASP A 126 -2.16 22.16 8.91
CA ASP A 126 -2.40 23.58 8.59
C ASP A 126 -2.65 23.85 7.10
N LEU A 127 -2.61 22.82 6.25
CA LEU A 127 -2.88 22.95 4.83
C LEU A 127 -4.39 22.98 4.58
N SER A 128 -4.82 23.71 3.54
CA SER A 128 -6.15 23.48 2.97
C SER A 128 -6.23 22.08 2.36
N ILE A 129 -7.44 21.54 2.20
CA ILE A 129 -7.65 20.28 1.48
C ILE A 129 -6.95 20.31 0.12
N GLN A 130 -7.08 21.39 -0.65
CA GLN A 130 -6.38 21.51 -1.94
C GLN A 130 -4.86 21.38 -1.82
N ALA A 131 -4.24 22.08 -0.87
CA ALA A 131 -2.79 22.02 -0.68
C ALA A 131 -2.35 20.66 -0.13
N ALA A 132 -3.12 20.06 0.77
CA ALA A 132 -2.88 18.74 1.32
C ALA A 132 -2.86 17.68 0.20
N PHE A 133 -3.84 17.67 -0.69
CA PHE A 133 -3.93 16.64 -1.73
C PHE A 133 -2.96 16.83 -2.90
N ARG A 134 -2.55 18.08 -3.20
CA ARG A 134 -1.41 18.35 -4.09
C ARG A 134 -0.09 17.79 -3.57
N LYS A 135 0.05 17.68 -2.25
CA LYS A 135 1.20 17.06 -1.59
C LYS A 135 1.03 15.55 -1.44
N TYR A 136 -0.18 15.09 -1.16
CA TYR A 136 -0.51 13.67 -0.98
C TYR A 136 -0.38 12.87 -2.27
N ALA A 137 -0.92 13.39 -3.38
CA ALA A 137 -0.91 12.76 -4.70
C ALA A 137 -0.41 13.75 -5.77
N PRO A 138 0.91 14.06 -5.81
CA PRO A 138 1.44 15.10 -6.69
C PRO A 138 1.19 14.81 -8.17
N ALA A 139 0.90 15.85 -8.95
CA ALA A 139 0.71 15.75 -10.40
C ALA A 139 1.98 15.29 -11.14
N SER A 140 3.17 15.51 -10.57
CA SER A 140 4.45 15.02 -11.11
C SER A 140 4.49 13.50 -11.24
N ASP A 141 3.69 12.82 -10.44
CA ASP A 141 3.64 11.36 -10.38
C ASP A 141 2.49 10.82 -11.29
N GLY A 142 1.90 11.69 -12.12
CA GLY A 142 0.83 11.35 -13.05
C GLY A 142 -0.58 11.37 -12.42
N ASN A 143 -0.73 11.94 -11.22
CA ASN A 143 -2.01 12.07 -10.53
C ASN A 143 -2.79 13.32 -10.96
N ASP A 144 -4.07 13.38 -10.59
CA ASP A 144 -4.91 14.58 -10.65
C ASP A 144 -5.29 15.04 -9.22
N PRO A 145 -4.39 15.77 -8.53
CA PRO A 145 -4.62 16.18 -7.15
C PRO A 145 -5.78 17.17 -6.97
N ASP A 146 -6.11 17.95 -8.00
CA ASP A 146 -7.17 18.96 -7.90
C ASP A 146 -8.55 18.29 -7.96
N THR A 147 -8.71 17.31 -8.85
CA THR A 147 -9.91 16.45 -8.84
C THR A 147 -10.00 15.65 -7.54
N TYR A 148 -8.89 15.08 -7.06
CA TYR A 148 -8.86 14.36 -5.78
C TYR A 148 -9.33 15.27 -4.62
N ALA A 149 -8.75 16.47 -4.49
CA ALA A 149 -9.13 17.45 -3.48
C ALA A 149 -10.62 17.85 -3.54
N ALA A 150 -11.16 18.05 -4.74
CA ALA A 150 -12.57 18.38 -4.93
C ALA A 150 -13.48 17.25 -4.47
N ASP A 151 -13.14 16.02 -4.83
CA ASP A 151 -13.90 14.81 -4.51
C ASP A 151 -13.99 14.54 -3.00
N VAL A 152 -12.87 14.69 -2.28
CA VAL A 152 -12.80 14.48 -0.83
C VAL A 152 -13.42 15.64 -0.04
N ALA A 153 -13.27 16.88 -0.51
CA ALA A 153 -13.96 18.03 0.08
C ALA A 153 -15.48 17.91 -0.08
N ALA A 154 -15.95 17.52 -1.27
CA ALA A 154 -17.36 17.29 -1.54
C ALA A 154 -17.95 16.18 -0.67
N ALA A 155 -17.21 15.08 -0.48
CA ALA A 155 -17.64 14.00 0.42
C ALA A 155 -17.77 14.46 1.89
N ALA A 156 -16.87 15.33 2.35
CA ALA A 156 -16.93 15.93 3.68
C ALA A 156 -17.89 17.13 3.81
N GLY A 157 -18.51 17.56 2.71
CA GLY A 157 -19.46 18.69 2.69
C GLY A 157 -18.80 20.05 2.96
N VAL A 158 -17.53 20.22 2.58
CA VAL A 158 -16.75 21.46 2.81
C VAL A 158 -16.12 21.97 1.51
N ASP A 159 -15.50 23.15 1.57
CA ASP A 159 -14.77 23.73 0.43
C ASP A 159 -13.33 23.23 0.39
N VAL A 160 -12.73 23.16 -0.80
CA VAL A 160 -11.32 22.74 -0.97
C VAL A 160 -10.32 23.69 -0.28
N SER A 161 -10.73 24.91 0.05
CA SER A 161 -9.95 25.87 0.84
C SER A 161 -10.00 25.62 2.35
N THR A 162 -10.90 24.77 2.84
CA THR A 162 -11.00 24.44 4.27
C THR A 162 -9.69 23.82 4.77
N PRO A 163 -9.07 24.37 5.83
CA PRO A 163 -7.92 23.77 6.49
C PRO A 163 -8.23 22.38 7.06
N ILE A 164 -7.26 21.46 7.02
CA ILE A 164 -7.42 20.12 7.62
C ILE A 164 -7.72 20.23 9.13
N SER A 165 -7.12 21.19 9.83
CA SER A 165 -7.35 21.48 11.25
C SER A 165 -8.78 21.89 11.59
N ASP A 166 -9.56 22.40 10.64
CA ASP A 166 -10.94 22.86 10.84
C ASP A 166 -11.97 21.75 10.67
N LEU A 167 -11.56 20.56 10.21
CA LEU A 167 -12.46 19.43 10.00
C LEU A 167 -12.93 18.85 11.34
N THR A 168 -14.24 18.64 11.47
CA THR A 168 -14.78 17.84 12.58
C THR A 168 -14.37 16.37 12.42
N ALA A 169 -14.49 15.58 13.49
CA ALA A 169 -14.23 14.14 13.43
C ALA A 169 -15.11 13.41 12.40
N GLU A 170 -16.37 13.84 12.25
CA GLU A 170 -17.29 13.30 11.24
C GLU A 170 -16.83 13.64 9.81
N GLN A 171 -16.45 14.89 9.57
CA GLN A 171 -15.92 15.33 8.28
C GLN A 171 -14.61 14.63 7.92
N MET A 172 -13.71 14.45 8.89
CA MET A 172 -12.50 13.67 8.72
C MET A 172 -12.82 12.22 8.35
N SER A 173 -13.79 11.59 9.01
CA SER A 173 -14.21 10.23 8.67
C SER A 173 -14.78 10.13 7.25
N LEU A 174 -15.59 11.10 6.81
CA LEU A 174 -16.09 11.16 5.43
C LEU A 174 -14.96 11.32 4.40
N LEU A 175 -13.97 12.17 4.72
CA LEU A 175 -12.77 12.37 3.93
C LEU A 175 -11.96 11.07 3.82
N GLN A 176 -11.70 10.37 4.94
CA GLN A 176 -11.01 9.07 4.96
C GLN A 176 -11.74 8.01 4.12
N ASN A 177 -13.07 7.93 4.23
CA ASN A 177 -13.88 7.02 3.42
C ASN A 177 -13.72 7.30 1.92
N LYS A 178 -13.72 8.57 1.53
CA LYS A 178 -13.56 8.95 0.12
C LYS A 178 -12.14 8.69 -0.40
N ILE A 179 -11.11 8.90 0.42
CA ILE A 179 -9.73 8.46 0.11
C ILE A 179 -9.73 6.97 -0.18
N ALA A 180 -10.22 6.15 0.75
CA ALA A 180 -10.22 4.69 0.60
C ALA A 180 -10.97 4.22 -0.66
N GLN A 181 -12.05 4.90 -1.02
CA GLN A 181 -12.79 4.65 -2.27
C GLN A 181 -11.98 5.00 -3.52
N ILE A 182 -11.26 6.13 -3.52
CA ILE A 182 -10.42 6.57 -4.65
C ILE A 182 -9.22 5.64 -4.83
N GLU A 183 -8.55 5.26 -3.74
CA GLU A 183 -7.41 4.34 -3.78
C GLU A 183 -7.82 2.94 -4.25
N GLY A 184 -9.06 2.53 -3.99
CA GLY A 184 -9.69 1.38 -4.66
C GLY A 184 -9.00 0.05 -4.39
N ALA A 185 -9.07 -0.44 -3.16
CA ALA A 185 -8.53 -1.75 -2.80
C ALA A 185 -9.12 -2.88 -3.68
N VAL A 186 -8.26 -3.63 -4.36
CA VAL A 186 -8.64 -4.81 -5.16
C VAL A 186 -8.26 -6.05 -4.36
N PRO A 187 -9.23 -6.90 -3.96
CA PRO A 187 -8.93 -8.11 -3.22
C PRO A 187 -8.03 -9.08 -3.97
N GLY A 188 -7.18 -9.78 -3.23
CA GLY A 188 -6.41 -10.94 -3.69
C GLY A 188 -6.84 -12.20 -2.96
N ASP A 189 -5.89 -13.09 -2.72
CA ASP A 189 -6.14 -14.35 -2.02
C ASP A 189 -5.68 -14.28 -0.56
N THR A 190 -6.54 -14.73 0.35
CA THR A 190 -6.19 -14.95 1.76
C THR A 190 -5.84 -16.42 1.95
N LEU A 191 -4.62 -16.68 2.41
CA LEU A 191 -4.08 -18.02 2.61
C LEU A 191 -3.72 -18.23 4.08
N ALA A 192 -3.85 -19.47 4.56
CA ALA A 192 -3.30 -19.89 5.84
C ALA A 192 -1.82 -20.31 5.70
N TYR A 193 -1.02 -20.27 6.77
CA TYR A 193 0.41 -20.64 6.71
C TYR A 193 0.61 -22.12 6.36
N ASP A 194 -0.37 -22.96 6.66
CA ASP A 194 -0.42 -24.38 6.34
C ASP A 194 -1.15 -24.68 5.03
N SER A 195 -1.54 -23.65 4.26
CA SER A 195 -2.27 -23.83 2.99
C SER A 195 -1.48 -24.66 1.98
N ASP A 196 -2.16 -25.58 1.30
CA ASP A 196 -1.61 -26.35 0.18
C ASP A 196 -1.32 -25.48 -1.06
N ASP A 197 -1.97 -24.32 -1.17
CA ASP A 197 -1.79 -23.37 -2.27
C ASP A 197 -0.53 -22.50 -2.12
N LEU A 198 0.16 -22.58 -0.97
CA LEU A 198 1.44 -21.89 -0.78
C LEU A 198 2.57 -22.66 -1.48
N PRO A 199 3.37 -21.99 -2.33
CA PRO A 199 4.58 -22.60 -2.88
C PRO A 199 5.53 -23.02 -1.76
N GLN A 200 6.23 -24.16 -1.95
CA GLN A 200 7.19 -24.66 -0.95
C GLN A 200 8.23 -23.61 -0.56
N ALA A 201 8.74 -22.84 -1.51
CA ALA A 201 9.71 -21.78 -1.24
C ALA A 201 9.18 -20.66 -0.32
N ILE A 202 7.86 -20.42 -0.30
CA ILE A 202 7.22 -19.50 0.65
C ILE A 202 7.03 -20.19 2.01
N LYS A 203 6.63 -21.46 2.04
CA LYS A 203 6.54 -22.26 3.28
C LYS A 203 7.89 -22.30 4.02
N ASP A 204 8.98 -22.40 3.28
CA ASP A 204 10.35 -22.43 3.83
C ASP A 204 10.77 -21.10 4.50
N LEU A 205 10.05 -19.99 4.28
CA LEU A 205 10.26 -18.73 5.00
C LEU A 205 9.59 -18.71 6.38
N ILE A 206 8.56 -19.53 6.55
CA ILE A 206 7.73 -19.60 7.76
C ILE A 206 8.35 -20.54 8.78
N ALA A 207 9.10 -21.56 8.32
CA ALA A 207 9.80 -22.54 9.13
C ALA A 207 11.04 -21.98 9.84
#